data_AF-A0A2S7F6B5-F1
#
_entry.id   AF-A0A2S7F6B5-F1
#
_cell.length_a   1.000
_cell.length_b   1.000
_cell.length_c   1.000
_cell.angle_alpha   90.00
_cell.angle_beta   90.00
_cell.angle_gamma   90.00
#
_symmetry.space_group_name_H-M   'P 1'
#
loop_
_entity.id
_entity.type
_entity.pdbx_description
1 polymer ?
#
loop_
_entity_poly.entity_id
_entity_poly.type
_entity_poly.pdbx_seq_one_letter_code
_entity_poly.pdbx_strand_id
1 'polypeptide(L)'
;MATKQIKFKSFGEMIYYIFRKKNCPTCENNLKKIKKEVNKGFQCWNVGLGEYRFGKLVELNISYYCPKCKEIRSLSEIYDKVREKV
;
A
#
# COMPACT_ATOMS: atom_id res chain seq x y z
N MET A 1 9.70 17.11 8.35
CA MET A 1 9.56 15.98 7.41
C MET A 1 8.34 15.16 7.80
N ALA A 2 7.53 14.72 6.84
CA ALA A 2 6.41 13.81 7.09
C ALA A 2 6.86 12.37 6.85
N THR A 3 6.61 11.49 7.81
CA THR A 3 6.91 10.06 7.68
C THR A 3 5.70 9.39 7.05
N LYS A 4 5.91 8.78 5.88
CA LYS A 4 4.88 8.04 5.17
C LYS A 4 5.00 6.56 5.51
N GLN A 5 3.93 5.98 6.04
CA GLN A 5 3.87 4.55 6.35
C GLN A 5 2.86 3.86 5.44
N ILE A 6 3.21 2.68 4.95
CA ILE A 6 2.31 1.79 4.23
C ILE A 6 2.22 0.52 5.08
N LYS A 7 1.01 0.04 5.36
CA LYS A 7 0.81 -1.23 6.05
C LYS A 7 0.62 -2.34 5.02
N PHE A 8 1.35 -3.43 5.22
CA PHE A 8 1.18 -4.67 4.48
C PHE A 8 0.72 -5.77 5.44
N LYS A 9 -0.21 -6.62 5.00
CA LYS A 9 -0.70 -7.81 5.66
C LYS A 9 0.38 -8.89 5.79
N SER A 10 1.32 -8.96 4.84
CA SER A 10 2.41 -9.94 4.85
C SER A 10 3.64 -9.48 4.07
N PHE A 11 4.78 -10.14 4.30
CA PHE A 11 6.00 -9.91 3.51
C PHE A 11 5.77 -10.21 2.02
N GLY A 12 5.00 -11.23 1.68
CA GLY A 12 4.65 -11.56 0.31
C GLY A 12 3.85 -10.46 -0.39
N GLU A 13 2.92 -9.82 0.33
CA GLU A 13 2.19 -8.66 -0.18
C GLU A 13 3.13 -7.45 -0.40
N MET A 14 4.10 -7.24 0.50
CA MET A 14 5.12 -6.20 0.34
C MET A 14 5.97 -6.44 -0.92
N ILE A 15 6.44 -7.67 -1.15
CA ILE A 15 7.19 -8.03 -2.36
C ILE A 15 6.32 -7.85 -3.61
N TYR A 16 5.06 -8.27 -3.56
CA TYR A 16 4.09 -8.05 -4.65
C TYR A 16 3.93 -6.56 -4.97
N TYR A 17 3.83 -5.74 -3.94
CA TYR A 17 3.75 -4.28 -4.08
C TYR A 17 5.00 -3.67 -4.73
N ILE A 18 6.20 -4.15 -4.42
CA ILE A 18 7.43 -3.58 -4.97
C ILE A 18 7.67 -4.06 -6.40
N PHE A 19 7.60 -5.37 -6.66
CA PHE A 19 8.20 -5.94 -7.87
C PHE A 19 7.19 -6.39 -8.95
N ARG A 20 5.96 -6.78 -8.61
CA ARG A 20 5.03 -7.37 -9.61
C ARG A 20 4.22 -6.31 -10.35
N LYS A 21 3.92 -6.53 -11.63
CA LYS A 21 2.90 -5.74 -12.35
C LYS A 21 1.52 -6.01 -11.74
N LYS A 22 0.72 -4.96 -11.57
CA LYS A 22 -0.61 -5.06 -10.95
C LYS A 22 -1.65 -5.15 -12.06
N ASN A 23 -1.99 -6.38 -12.42
CA ASN A 23 -3.05 -6.68 -13.37
C ASN A 23 -4.33 -7.07 -12.61
N CYS A 24 -5.48 -6.80 -13.22
CA CYS A 24 -6.76 -7.21 -12.66
C CYS A 24 -6.85 -8.74 -12.66
N PRO A 25 -7.09 -9.40 -11.52
CA PRO A 25 -7.14 -10.86 -11.50
C PRO A 25 -8.37 -11.43 -12.23
N THR A 26 -9.33 -10.59 -12.62
CA THR A 26 -10.54 -10.98 -13.36
C THR A 26 -10.39 -10.81 -14.86
N CYS A 27 -9.77 -9.72 -15.34
CA CYS A 27 -9.75 -9.37 -16.76
C CYS A 27 -8.34 -9.06 -17.30
N GLU A 28 -7.31 -9.27 -16.50
CA GLU A 28 -5.87 -9.10 -16.79
C GLU A 28 -5.42 -7.70 -17.22
N ASN A 29 -6.35 -6.75 -17.36
CA ASN A 29 -6.03 -5.36 -17.64
C ASN A 29 -5.21 -4.71 -16.53
N ASN A 30 -4.38 -3.75 -16.93
CA ASN A 30 -3.55 -3.00 -16.01
C ASN A 30 -4.41 -2.19 -15.02
N LEU A 31 -4.08 -2.28 -13.73
CA LEU A 31 -4.78 -1.57 -12.67
C LEU A 31 -4.17 -0.19 -12.44
N LYS A 32 -5.02 0.83 -12.36
CA LYS A 32 -4.59 2.19 -12.00
C LYS A 32 -4.42 2.29 -10.49
N LYS A 33 -3.22 2.67 -10.05
CA LYS A 33 -2.91 2.85 -8.63
C LYS A 33 -3.55 4.14 -8.10
N ILE A 34 -4.29 4.01 -7.01
CA ILE A 34 -4.88 5.11 -6.24
C ILE A 34 -4.13 5.18 -4.91
N LYS A 35 -3.68 6.37 -4.53
CA LYS A 35 -3.04 6.64 -3.24
C LYS A 35 -3.93 7.60 -2.47
N LYS A 36 -4.30 7.23 -1.26
CA LYS A 36 -5.00 8.11 -0.32
C LYS A 36 -4.13 8.30 0.91
N GLU A 37 -3.73 9.54 1.14
CA GLU A 37 -2.99 9.91 2.34
C GLU A 37 -3.99 10.18 3.48
N VAL A 38 -3.81 9.49 4.59
CA VAL A 38 -4.58 9.68 5.82
C VAL A 38 -3.63 10.21 6.87
N ASN A 39 -3.87 11.44 7.33
CA ASN A 39 -3.09 12.02 8.41
C ASN A 39 -3.46 11.32 9.73
N LYS A 40 -2.49 10.67 10.36
CA LYS A 40 -2.63 9.98 11.65
C LYS A 40 -2.12 10.82 12.84
N GLY A 41 -1.78 12.09 12.60
CA GLY A 41 -1.31 13.02 13.63
C GLY A 41 0.21 13.17 13.62
N PHE A 42 0.80 13.30 14.81
CA PHE A 42 2.24 13.46 14.99
C PHE A 42 2.79 12.28 15.78
N GLN A 43 3.96 11.80 15.39
CA GLN A 43 4.66 10.74 16.08
C GLN A 43 6.08 11.20 16.39
N CYS A 44 6.55 10.82 17.58
CA CYS A 44 7.92 11.01 18.03
C CYS A 44 8.66 9.68 17.93
N TRP A 45 9.83 9.68 17.31
CA TRP A 45 10.71 8.52 17.24
C TRP A 45 12.09 8.87 17.78
N ASN A 46 12.63 7.99 18.61
CA ASN A 46 14.01 8.04 19.06
C ASN A 46 14.90 7.61 17.88
N VAL A 47 15.82 8.48 17.47
CA VAL A 47 16.72 8.22 16.33
C VAL A 47 18.12 7.77 16.76
N GLY A 48 18.30 7.44 18.04
CA GLY A 48 19.57 7.08 18.66
C GLY A 48 20.26 8.27 19.35
N LEU A 49 21.27 7.98 20.18
CA LEU A 49 22.10 8.98 20.87
C LEU A 49 21.33 10.04 21.69
N GLY A 50 20.14 9.68 22.20
CA GLY A 50 19.29 10.60 22.97
C GLY A 50 18.54 11.63 22.12
N GLU A 51 18.62 11.56 20.79
CA GLU A 51 17.91 12.47 19.89
C GLU A 51 16.50 11.97 19.57
N TYR A 52 15.55 12.91 19.62
CA TYR A 52 14.14 12.66 19.31
C TYR A 52 13.73 13.49 18.10
N ARG A 53 13.08 12.84 17.12
CA ARG A 53 12.49 13.54 15.97
C ARG A 53 10.97 13.48 16.05
N PHE A 54 10.37 14.66 15.88
CA PHE A 54 8.93 14.83 15.73
C PHE A 54 8.57 14.96 14.25
N GLY A 55 7.60 14.19 13.79
CA GLY A 55 7.13 14.27 12.42
C GLY A 55 5.64 13.98 12.29
N LYS A 56 5.03 14.52 11.24
CA LYS A 56 3.67 14.15 10.84
C LYS A 56 3.68 12.70 10.39
N LEU A 57 2.79 11.89 10.95
CA LEU A 57 2.57 10.52 10.53
C LEU A 57 1.46 10.49 9.48
N VAL A 58 1.80 10.05 8.29
CA VAL A 58 0.85 9.90 7.18
C VAL A 58 0.75 8.43 6.81
N GLU A 59 -0.43 7.85 6.97
CA GLU A 59 -0.74 6.51 6.51
C GLU A 59 -1.15 6.57 5.03
N LEU A 60 -0.42 5.85 4.18
CA LEU A 60 -0.71 5.73 2.76
C LEU A 60 -1.59 4.50 2.53
N ASN A 61 -2.86 4.74 2.25
CA ASN A 61 -3.78 3.71 1.81
C ASN A 61 -3.67 3.55 0.29
N ILE A 62 -3.37 2.33 -0.14
CA ILE A 62 -3.15 2.01 -1.55
C ILE A 62 -4.29 1.14 -2.04
N SER A 63 -4.99 1.64 -3.04
CA SER A 63 -6.05 0.93 -3.74
C SER A 63 -5.73 0.90 -5.23
N TYR A 64 -6.44 0.04 -5.94
CA TYR A 64 -6.24 -0.18 -7.36
C TYR A 64 -7.59 -0.20 -8.06
N TYR A 65 -7.72 0.63 -9.08
CA TYR A 65 -8.92 0.72 -9.89
C TYR A 65 -8.73 -0.02 -11.21
N CYS A 66 -9.70 -0.88 -11.54
CA CYS A 66 -9.77 -1.52 -12.84
C CYS A 66 -10.67 -0.69 -13.78
N PRO A 67 -10.15 -0.13 -14.88
CA PRO A 67 -10.98 0.64 -15.81
C PRO A 67 -12.00 -0.21 -16.57
N LYS A 68 -11.77 -1.52 -16.72
CA LYS A 68 -12.68 -2.43 -17.44
C LYS A 68 -13.80 -2.97 -16.55
N CYS A 69 -13.46 -3.42 -15.34
CA CYS A 69 -14.45 -3.89 -14.36
C CYS A 69 -15.15 -2.74 -13.63
N LYS A 70 -14.61 -1.52 -13.71
CA LYS A 70 -15.05 -0.33 -12.95
C LYS A 70 -15.05 -0.56 -11.42
N GLU A 71 -14.21 -1.47 -10.93
CA GLU A 71 -14.10 -1.82 -9.52
C GLU A 71 -12.82 -1.28 -8.90
N ILE A 72 -12.91 -0.95 -7.62
CA ILE A 72 -11.76 -0.59 -6.78
C ILE A 72 -11.49 -1.78 -5.86
N ARG A 73 -10.23 -2.21 -5.81
CA ARG A 73 -9.76 -3.29 -4.93
C ARG A 73 -8.55 -2.81 -4.14
N SER A 74 -8.41 -3.27 -2.90
CA SER A 74 -7.19 -3.09 -2.12
C SER A 74 -6.05 -3.93 -2.69
N LEU A 75 -4.81 -3.56 -2.35
CA LEU A 75 -3.64 -4.38 -2.66
C LEU A 75 -3.79 -5.82 -2.12
N SER A 76 -4.33 -5.96 -0.91
CA SER A 76 -4.50 -7.24 -0.22
C SER A 76 -5.46 -8.16 -0.94
N GLU A 77 -6.61 -7.64 -1.39
CA GLU A 77 -7.58 -8.41 -2.18
C GLU A 77 -7.00 -8.89 -3.51
N ILE A 78 -6.15 -8.09 -4.15
CA ILE A 78 -5.49 -8.49 -5.39
C ILE A 78 -4.45 -9.56 -5.10
N TYR A 79 -3.66 -9.38 -4.05
CA TYR A 79 -2.64 -10.34 -3.65
C TYR A 79 -3.23 -11.70 -3.27
N ASP A 80 -4.29 -11.72 -2.46
CA ASP A 80 -4.98 -12.94 -2.05
C ASP A 80 -5.49 -13.70 -3.31
N LYS A 81 -6.15 -13.01 -4.26
CA LYS A 81 -6.63 -13.62 -5.52
C LYS A 81 -5.53 -14.12 -6.46
N VAL A 82 -4.37 -13.47 -6.47
CA VAL A 82 -3.23 -13.93 -7.27
C VAL A 82 -2.59 -15.15 -6.62
N ARG A 83 -2.54 -15.19 -5.28
CA ARG A 83 -1.99 -16.32 -4.53
C ARG A 83 -2.87 -17.56 -4.65
N GLU A 84 -4.19 -17.43 -4.65
CA GLU A 84 -5.12 -18.57 -4.84
C GLU A 84 -5.02 -19.24 -6.21
N LYS A 85 -4.44 -18.56 -7.21
CA LYS A 85 -4.23 -19.09 -8.56
C LYS A 85 -2.89 -19.79 -8.77
N VAL A 86 -2.00 -19.74 -7.78
CA VAL A 86 -0.65 -20.36 -7.79
C VAL A 86 -0.67 -21.59 -6.90
#